data_AF-A0A2A4L3A9-F1
#
_entry.id   AF-A0A2A4L3A9-F1
#
_cell.length_a   1.000
_cell.length_b   1.000
_cell.length_c   1.000
_cell.angle_alpha   90.00
_cell.angle_beta   90.00
_cell.angle_gamma   90.00
#
_symmetry.space_group_name_H-M   'P 1'
#
loop_
_entity.id
_entity.type
_entity.pdbx_description
1 polymer ?
#
loop_
_entity_poly.entity_id
_entity_poly.type
_entity_poly.pdbx_seq_one_letter_code
_entity_poly.pdbx_strand_id
1 'polypeptide(L)' 'MAKFGKIEKLLSTKEVAEYLGFTPLKIRKMRMRVNQNKFNFPKGIKIGSTFKYEKAEIDKWLQTCKVI' A
#
# COMPACT_ATOMS: atom_id res chain seq x y z
N MET A 1 15.67 -0.98 25.74
CA MET A 1 16.20 -1.25 24.39
C MET A 1 15.21 -0.72 23.35
N ALA A 2 15.37 0.54 22.94
CA ALA A 2 14.56 1.09 21.85
C ALA A 2 15.03 0.45 20.54
N LYS A 3 14.29 -0.56 20.04
CA LYS A 3 14.41 -0.97 18.64
C LYS A 3 13.85 0.18 17.83
N PHE A 4 14.68 1.15 17.47
CA PHE A 4 14.44 1.99 16.30
C PHE A 4 14.57 1.05 15.09
N GLY A 5 13.55 0.20 14.89
CA GLY A 5 13.36 -0.53 13.65
C GLY A 5 13.43 0.51 12.55
N LYS A 6 14.27 0.25 11.55
CA LYS A 6 14.40 1.06 10.33
C LYS A 6 13.06 1.73 10.04
N ILE A 7 13.04 3.06 9.95
CA ILE A 7 11.88 3.78 9.41
C ILE A 7 11.71 3.22 8.00
N GLU A 8 10.81 2.24 7.86
CA GLU A 8 10.54 1.63 6.58
C GLU A 8 9.97 2.71 5.69
N LYS A 9 10.52 2.81 4.48
CA LYS A 9 10.20 3.90 3.56
C LYS A 9 8.69 3.93 3.31
N LEU A 10 8.05 5.02 3.75
CA LEU A 10 6.63 5.26 3.53
C LEU A 10 6.41 5.77 2.10
N LEU A 11 5.87 4.90 1.26
CA LEU A 11 5.55 5.19 -0.14
C LEU A 11 4.22 5.94 -0.23
N SER A 12 4.17 6.98 -1.05
CA SER A 12 2.94 7.64 -1.45
C SER A 12 2.12 6.76 -2.39
N THR A 13 0.85 7.12 -2.59
CA THR A 13 -0.01 6.41 -3.57
C THR A 13 0.60 6.38 -4.97
N LYS A 14 1.33 7.43 -5.37
CA LYS A 14 2.01 7.49 -6.68
C LYS A 14 3.19 6.51 -6.73
N GLU A 15 4.04 6.53 -5.70
CA GLU A 15 5.18 5.61 -5.63
C GLU A 15 4.73 4.13 -5.59
N VAL A 16 3.64 3.83 -4.87
CA VAL A 16 3.07 2.46 -4.88
C VAL A 16 2.51 2.10 -6.25
N ALA A 17 1.88 3.05 -6.93
CA ALA A 17 1.36 2.82 -8.28
C ALA A 17 2.49 2.50 -9.26
N GLU A 18 3.57 3.29 -9.24
CA GLU A 18 4.77 3.05 -10.05
C GLU A 18 5.43 1.71 -9.70
N TYR A 19 5.56 1.41 -8.40
CA TYR A 19 6.16 0.17 -7.92
C TYR A 19 5.41 -1.08 -8.38
N LEU A 20 4.07 -1.01 -8.42
CA LEU A 20 3.21 -2.11 -8.85
C LEU A 20 2.89 -2.10 -10.35
N GLY A 21 3.38 -1.12 -11.12
CA GLY A 21 3.04 -0.95 -12.53
C GLY A 21 1.55 -0.62 -12.78
N PHE A 22 0.90 0.06 -11.84
CA PHE A 22 -0.52 0.42 -11.91
C PHE A 22 -0.74 1.93 -12.02
N THR A 23 -1.97 2.33 -12.34
CA THR A 23 -2.37 3.73 -12.26
C THR A 23 -2.72 4.11 -10.81
N PRO A 24 -2.48 5.36 -10.37
CA PRO A 24 -2.89 5.81 -9.04
C PRO A 24 -4.40 5.65 -8.77
N LEU A 25 -5.22 5.73 -9.82
CA LEU A 25 -6.66 5.47 -9.75
C LEU A 25 -6.96 4.01 -9.39
N LYS A 26 -6.20 3.06 -9.94
CA LYS A 26 -6.33 1.63 -9.61
C LYS A 26 -5.99 1.39 -8.14
N ILE A 27 -4.92 1.99 -7.61
CA ILE A 27 -4.58 1.93 -6.18
C ILE A 27 -5.69 2.52 -5.32
N ARG A 28 -6.24 3.68 -5.70
CA ARG A 28 -7.38 4.29 -5.00
C ARG A 28 -8.60 3.36 -4.98
N LYS A 29 -8.90 2.70 -6.10
CA LYS A 29 -10.00 1.73 -6.22
C LYS A 29 -9.76 0.51 -5.33
N MET A 30 -8.55 -0.03 -5.32
CA MET A 30 -8.17 -1.18 -4.50
C MET A 30 -8.28 -0.91 -3.00
N ARG A 31 -7.91 0.30 -2.54
CA ARG A 31 -8.04 0.71 -1.13
C ARG A 31 -9.50 0.78 -0.64
N MET A 32 -10.47 1.08 -1.51
CA MET A 32 -11.86 1.30 -1.11
C MET A 32 -12.43 0.09 -0.35
N ARG A 33 -13.18 0.33 0.73
CA ARG A 33 -13.76 -0.73 1.58
C ARG A 33 -14.55 -1.76 0.77
N VAL A 34 -15.32 -1.32 -0.23
CA VAL A 34 -16.12 -2.20 -1.10
C VAL A 34 -15.27 -3.19 -1.91
N ASN A 35 -14.01 -2.86 -2.16
CA ASN A 35 -13.11 -3.68 -2.97
C ASN A 35 -12.08 -4.45 -2.13
N GLN A 36 -12.11 -4.31 -0.80
CA GLN A 36 -11.14 -4.96 0.08
C GLN A 36 -11.27 -6.49 0.06
N ASN A 37 -12.49 -7.01 -0.02
CA ASN A 37 -12.70 -8.45 -0.13
C ASN A 37 -12.13 -9.02 -1.45
N LYS A 38 -11.98 -8.19 -2.48
CA LYS A 38 -11.48 -8.60 -3.80
C LYS A 38 -9.97 -8.50 -3.91
N PHE A 39 -9.39 -7.38 -3.48
CA PHE A 39 -7.95 -7.12 -3.67
C PHE A 39 -7.13 -7.35 -2.40
N ASN A 40 -7.75 -7.35 -1.22
CA ASN A 40 -7.07 -7.40 0.08
C ASN A 40 -5.91 -6.40 0.18
N PHE A 41 -6.08 -5.21 -0.40
CA PHE A 41 -4.99 -4.25 -0.59
C PHE A 41 -4.66 -3.55 0.74
N PRO A 42 -3.39 -3.20 1.03
CA PRO A 42 -3.04 -2.50 2.25
C PRO A 42 -3.84 -1.20 2.42
N LYS A 43 -4.36 -0.95 3.62
CA LYS A 43 -5.21 0.23 3.88
C LYS A 43 -4.42 1.54 3.80
N GLY A 44 -3.12 1.47 4.08
CA GLY A 44 -2.24 2.62 4.18
C GLY A 44 -2.51 3.45 5.43
N ILE A 45 -1.53 4.26 5.80
CA ILE A 45 -1.54 5.19 6.91
C ILE A 45 -1.92 6.57 6.36
N LYS A 46 -2.94 7.20 6.97
CA LYS A 46 -3.32 8.56 6.60
C LYS A 46 -2.45 9.55 7.36
N ILE A 47 -1.66 10.36 6.63
CA ILE A 47 -0.82 11.44 7.16
C ILE A 47 -1.31 12.75 6.53
N GLY A 48 -2.02 13.55 7.33
CA GLY A 48 -2.72 14.74 6.86
C GLY A 48 -3.79 14.41 5.82
N SER A 49 -3.67 15.02 4.63
CA SER A 49 -4.55 14.78 3.47
C SER A 49 -4.11 13.60 2.59
N THR A 50 -2.95 13.00 2.87
CA THR A 50 -2.34 11.98 2.01
C THR A 50 -2.35 10.59 2.63
N PHE A 51 -2.36 9.56 1.78
CA PHE A 51 -2.16 8.18 2.19
C PHE A 51 -0.73 7.76 1.87
N LYS A 52 -0.09 7.16 2.87
CA LYS A 52 1.24 6.57 2.81
C LYS A 52 1.14 5.07 3.09
N TYR A 53 2.07 4.30 2.56
CA TYR A 53 2.08 2.85 2.63
C TYR A 53 3.46 2.38 3.04
N GLU A 54 3.54 1.45 3.97
CA GLU A 54 4.79 0.80 4.28
C GLU A 54 5.18 -0.12 3.13
N LYS A 55 6.42 -0.01 2.67
CA LYS A 55 6.90 -0.87 1.59
C LYS A 55 6.77 -2.36 1.95
N ALA A 56 7.06 -2.75 3.19
CA ALA A 56 6.93 -4.15 3.61
C ALA A 56 5.48 -4.67 3.56
N GLU A 57 4.48 -3.83 3.84
CA GLU A 57 3.08 -4.21 3.65
C GLU A 57 2.74 -4.44 2.18
N ILE A 58 3.22 -3.56 1.29
CA ILE A 58 3.05 -3.72 -0.15
C ILE A 58 3.75 -5.00 -0.65
N ASP A 59 4.96 -5.28 -0.17
CA ASP A 59 5.72 -6.48 -0.54
C ASP A 59 5.04 -7.77 -0.05
N LYS A 60 4.55 -7.78 1.20
CA LYS A 60 3.74 -8.89 1.74
C LYS A 60 2.45 -9.08 0.96
N TRP A 61 1.82 -7.97 0.57
CA TRP A 61 0.64 -8.02 -0.27
C TRP A 61 0.96 -8.62 -1.64
N LEU A 62 2.05 -8.21 -2.29
CA LEU A 62 2.48 -8.75 -3.58
C LEU A 62 2.67 -10.28 -3.53
N GLN A 63 3.24 -10.80 -2.44
CA GLN A 63 3.46 -12.24 -2.25
C GLN A 63 2.15 -13.03 -2.02
N THR A 64 1.14 -12.40 -1.43
CA THR A 64 -0.13 -13.05 -1.06
C THR A 64 -1.25 -12.78 -2.07
N CYS A 65 -1.09 -11.77 -2.92
CA CYS A 65 -2.08 -11.37 -3.90
C CYS A 65 -2.14 -12.40 -5.03
N LYS A 66 -3.19 -13.20 -5.05
CA LYS A 66 -3.51 -14.14 -6.15
C LYS A 66 -4.18 -13.46 -7.36
N VAL A 67 -4.20 -12.12 -7.42
CA VAL A 67 -5.06 -11.33 -8.32
C VAL A 67 -4.27 -10.61 -9.42
N ILE A 68 -2.96 -10.90 -9.55
CA ILE A 68 -2.15 -10.40 -10.66
C ILE A 68 -2.26 -11.36 -11.84
#